data_AF-A0A0N0D7A2-F1
#
_entry.id   AF-A0A0N0D7A2-F1
#
_cell.length_a   1.000
_cell.length_b   1.000
_cell.length_c   1.000
_cell.angle_alpha   90.00
_cell.angle_beta   90.00
_cell.angle_gamma   90.00
#
_symmetry.space_group_name_H-M   'P 1'
#
loop_
_entity.id
_entity.type
_entity.pdbx_description
1 polymer ?
#
loop_
_entity_poly.entity_id
_entity_poly.type
_entity_poly.pdbx_seq_one_letter_code
_entity_poly.pdbx_strand_id
1 'polypeptide(L)'
;MDDIIKNIGTILATASTIAYITGYLVLRSRAHVLGTDPVFTLVDEAYVFSGVRFLFITLIVLLISSPIIFGIRWGVLSLLNYIPTKLNNTIQWGVLLIVGIASLMTFKIFSVNSILLQQNLNTPGSLIKEAIMGEQPIISLLLTFSLVILATLCVLWLKERLVSKDLFVWVLCTVVFIQIFMLPIYHGGLFADRKVRVLAACPESIKGLMSPVGIIDHTSAHYTLLGCDSSSNRQIATIKQEDINGIPIKKIVSLNKFIKDDLPSGDRAKKKGTYDYMKTNEKQKLSVSQEKSAEPDDSSCKGFFKTLVEYLHVTFEAIGSLGDSVVDKGQLWQVEIDSSGTPSKPRQIDAFRNLSWPVAGTDNSTFYALQQGQIIRIGKDSKIEIINCKYRWVKLLGVAKDGSILGFIHDETEIRSAIMSKSGNVQVSSLPLSNEEQKWTSRLLQENRSYAGGRNLIIERSERGGRGFDIIMESNGKFFNVSDCGDDRCGQASLSPDFKLLLFIKQPRN
;
A
#
# COMPACT_ATOMS: atom_id res chain seq x y z
N MET A 1 -2.57 45.37 -4.33
CA MET A 1 -2.33 44.09 -3.61
C MET A 1 -3.54 43.19 -3.73
N ASP A 2 -4.76 43.73 -3.60
CA ASP A 2 -6.03 43.00 -3.72
C ASP A 2 -6.24 42.29 -5.07
N ASP A 3 -5.79 42.87 -6.19
CA ASP A 3 -5.94 42.23 -7.51
C ASP A 3 -5.05 41.00 -7.67
N ILE A 4 -3.87 40.98 -7.03
CA ILE A 4 -2.97 39.81 -7.06
C ILE A 4 -3.59 38.66 -6.25
N ILE A 5 -4.16 38.95 -5.08
CA ILE A 5 -4.81 37.96 -4.22
C ILE A 5 -6.06 37.37 -4.90
N LYS A 6 -6.87 38.21 -5.57
CA LYS A 6 -8.04 37.75 -6.36
C LYS A 6 -7.63 36.86 -7.53
N ASN A 7 -6.54 37.20 -8.22
CA ASN A 7 -6.00 36.40 -9.31
C ASN A 7 -5.45 35.06 -8.83
N ILE A 8 -4.76 35.02 -7.68
CA ILE A 8 -4.28 33.78 -7.08
C ILE A 8 -5.44 32.85 -6.72
N GLY A 9 -6.50 33.37 -6.10
CA GLY A 9 -7.69 32.58 -5.77
C GLY A 9 -8.34 31.96 -7.01
N THR A 10 -8.47 32.74 -8.08
CA THR A 10 -9.04 32.27 -9.36
C THR A 10 -8.16 31.20 -10.01
N ILE A 11 -6.84 31.38 -10.02
CA ILE A 11 -5.88 30.42 -10.57
C ILE A 11 -5.92 29.10 -9.79
N LEU A 12 -5.90 29.16 -8.47
CA LEU A 12 -5.96 27.98 -7.61
C LEU A 12 -7.29 27.24 -7.79
N ALA A 13 -8.42 27.94 -7.77
CA ALA A 13 -9.72 27.34 -8.01
C ALA A 13 -9.77 26.63 -9.38
N THR A 14 -9.31 27.31 -10.44
CA THR A 14 -9.27 26.75 -11.79
C THR A 14 -8.37 25.51 -11.86
N ALA A 15 -7.17 25.57 -11.27
CA ALA A 15 -6.23 24.45 -11.23
C ALA A 15 -6.81 23.26 -10.48
N SER A 16 -7.45 23.49 -9.33
CA SER A 16 -8.13 22.45 -8.55
C SER A 16 -9.29 21.82 -9.31
N THR A 17 -10.11 22.62 -10.00
CA THR A 17 -11.21 22.11 -10.84
C THR A 17 -10.69 21.27 -12.00
N ILE A 18 -9.63 21.73 -12.70
CA ILE A 18 -9.01 20.95 -13.79
C ILE A 18 -8.40 19.66 -13.25
N ALA A 19 -7.69 19.71 -12.12
CA ALA A 19 -7.16 18.51 -11.47
C ALA A 19 -8.29 17.54 -11.11
N TYR A 20 -9.39 18.02 -10.55
CA TYR A 20 -10.54 17.19 -10.23
C TYR A 20 -11.13 16.49 -11.47
N ILE A 21 -11.44 17.25 -12.53
CA ILE A 21 -12.03 16.72 -13.78
C ILE A 21 -11.09 15.71 -14.43
N THR A 22 -9.81 16.05 -14.56
CA THR A 22 -8.82 15.15 -15.18
C THR A 22 -8.61 13.89 -14.36
N GLY A 23 -8.56 14.00 -13.03
CA GLY A 23 -8.45 12.85 -12.13
C GLY A 23 -9.67 11.93 -12.18
N TYR A 24 -10.87 12.49 -12.26
CA TYR A 24 -12.09 11.72 -12.50
C TYR A 24 -12.01 10.92 -13.82
N LEU A 25 -11.59 11.57 -14.91
CA LEU A 25 -11.41 10.91 -16.21
C LEU A 25 -10.35 9.79 -16.17
N VAL A 26 -9.22 10.03 -15.50
CA VAL A 26 -8.14 9.04 -15.32
C VAL A 26 -8.63 7.82 -14.54
N LEU A 27 -9.31 8.01 -13.41
CA LEU A 27 -9.77 6.88 -12.59
C LEU A 27 -10.92 6.13 -13.28
N ARG A 28 -11.83 6.84 -13.96
CA ARG A 28 -12.94 6.19 -14.68
C ARG A 28 -12.46 5.41 -15.89
N SER A 29 -11.50 5.94 -16.66
CA SER A 29 -10.93 5.20 -17.80
C SER A 29 -10.16 3.97 -17.32
N ARG A 30 -9.40 4.10 -16.23
CA ARG A 30 -8.72 2.98 -15.60
C ARG A 30 -9.71 1.90 -15.17
N ALA A 31 -10.76 2.29 -14.45
CA ALA A 31 -11.78 1.37 -13.96
C ALA A 31 -12.46 0.62 -15.11
N HIS A 32 -12.81 1.33 -16.19
CA HIS A 32 -13.34 0.76 -17.41
C HIS A 32 -12.39 -0.28 -18.02
N VAL A 33 -11.12 0.08 -18.23
CA VAL A 33 -10.14 -0.84 -18.83
C VAL A 33 -9.93 -2.09 -17.98
N LEU A 34 -9.92 -1.95 -16.65
CA LEU A 34 -9.81 -3.07 -15.73
C LEU A 34 -11.11 -3.89 -15.60
N GLY A 35 -12.26 -3.33 -15.97
CA GLY A 35 -13.58 -3.94 -15.73
C GLY A 35 -14.02 -3.90 -14.27
N THR A 36 -13.47 -2.97 -13.49
CA THR A 36 -13.90 -2.72 -12.11
C THR A 36 -14.99 -1.65 -12.14
N ASP A 37 -16.06 -1.83 -11.37
CA ASP A 37 -17.01 -0.74 -11.07
C ASP A 37 -16.78 -0.29 -9.62
N PRO A 38 -15.76 0.55 -9.36
CA PRO A 38 -15.53 1.04 -8.01
C PRO A 38 -16.71 1.94 -7.62
N VAL A 39 -17.11 1.84 -6.36
CA VAL A 39 -18.16 2.67 -5.76
C VAL A 39 -17.63 4.09 -5.62
N PHE A 40 -17.70 4.85 -6.71
CA PHE A 40 -17.24 6.22 -6.79
C PHE A 40 -18.15 7.13 -5.97
N THR A 41 -17.61 7.71 -4.89
CA THR A 41 -18.32 8.77 -4.16
C THR A 41 -18.15 10.11 -4.87
N LEU A 42 -19.10 11.02 -4.70
CA LEU A 42 -19.20 12.27 -5.47
C LEU A 42 -18.10 13.30 -5.13
N VAL A 43 -17.34 13.06 -4.06
CA VAL A 43 -16.18 13.84 -3.61
C VAL A 43 -15.17 12.86 -3.03
N ASP A 44 -14.27 12.37 -3.87
CA ASP A 44 -13.19 11.48 -3.45
C ASP A 44 -11.84 12.20 -3.57
N GLU A 45 -11.07 12.22 -2.50
CA GLU A 45 -9.69 12.75 -2.48
C GLU A 45 -8.84 12.08 -3.56
N ALA A 46 -9.13 10.81 -3.88
CA ALA A 46 -8.46 10.08 -4.93
C ALA A 46 -8.53 10.77 -6.31
N TYR A 47 -9.62 11.48 -6.63
CA TYR A 47 -9.72 12.22 -7.90
C TYR A 47 -8.70 13.35 -7.95
N VAL A 48 -8.63 14.18 -6.92
CA VAL A 48 -7.71 15.33 -6.88
C VAL A 48 -6.28 14.85 -6.99
N PHE A 49 -5.89 13.84 -6.21
CA PHE A 49 -4.54 13.28 -6.27
C PHE A 49 -4.22 12.65 -7.63
N SER A 50 -5.16 11.92 -8.23
CA SER A 50 -4.97 11.31 -9.54
C SER A 50 -4.80 12.38 -10.64
N GLY A 51 -5.58 13.46 -10.58
CA GLY A 51 -5.48 14.56 -11.52
C GLY A 51 -4.21 15.38 -11.38
N VAL A 52 -3.82 15.73 -10.15
CA VAL A 52 -2.53 16.40 -9.88
C VAL A 52 -1.38 15.57 -10.41
N ARG A 53 -1.39 14.25 -10.16
CA ARG A 53 -0.37 13.34 -10.68
C ARG A 53 -0.33 13.34 -12.21
N PHE A 54 -1.49 13.28 -12.87
CA PHE A 54 -1.58 13.36 -14.33
C PHE A 54 -1.01 14.68 -14.88
N LEU A 55 -1.40 15.82 -14.29
CA LEU A 55 -0.90 17.14 -14.70
C LEU A 55 0.62 17.25 -14.53
N PHE A 56 1.14 16.75 -13.40
CA PHE A 56 2.57 16.73 -13.12
C PHE A 56 3.36 15.88 -14.12
N ILE A 57 2.88 14.66 -14.41
CA ILE A 57 3.50 13.79 -15.41
C ILE A 57 3.46 14.44 -16.79
N THR A 58 2.32 15.02 -17.18
CA THR A 58 2.16 15.69 -18.48
C THR A 58 3.12 16.87 -18.61
N LEU A 59 3.32 17.65 -17.54
CA LEU A 59 4.27 18.75 -17.51
C LEU A 59 5.71 18.25 -17.69
N ILE A 60 6.11 17.17 -17.03
CA ILE A 60 7.43 16.56 -17.19
C ILE A 60 7.62 16.07 -18.63
N VAL A 61 6.65 15.35 -19.18
CA VAL A 61 6.70 14.85 -20.56
C VAL A 61 6.82 16.01 -21.54
N LEU A 62 6.06 17.10 -21.34
CA LEU A 62 6.14 18.30 -22.15
C LEU A 62 7.52 18.96 -22.08
N LEU A 63 8.09 19.08 -20.87
CA LEU A 63 9.42 19.65 -20.66
C LEU A 63 10.50 18.86 -21.40
N ILE A 64 10.48 17.53 -21.28
CA ILE A 64 11.42 16.62 -21.94
C ILE A 64 11.23 16.66 -23.46
N SER A 65 9.98 16.76 -23.93
CA SER A 65 9.64 16.75 -25.36
C SER A 65 9.82 18.12 -26.04
N SER A 66 10.06 19.19 -25.28
CA SER A 66 10.15 20.56 -25.79
C SER A 66 11.19 20.74 -26.92
N PRO A 67 12.43 20.21 -26.83
CA PRO A 67 13.41 20.33 -27.92
C PRO A 67 12.92 19.69 -29.23
N ILE A 68 12.24 18.54 -29.12
CA ILE A 68 11.68 17.82 -30.27
C ILE A 68 10.54 18.63 -30.89
N ILE A 69 9.63 19.16 -30.07
CA ILE A 69 8.52 20.00 -30.51
C ILE A 69 9.06 21.25 -31.23
N PHE A 70 10.09 21.89 -30.68
CA PHE A 70 10.74 23.04 -31.30
C PHE A 70 11.39 22.68 -32.64
N GLY A 71 12.13 21.56 -32.70
CA GLY A 71 12.75 21.08 -33.94
C GLY A 71 11.73 20.77 -35.03
N ILE A 72 10.64 20.08 -34.70
CA ILE A 72 9.55 19.78 -35.64
C ILE A 72 8.93 21.10 -36.15
N ARG A 73 8.59 22.02 -35.25
CA ARG A 73 7.99 23.30 -35.62
C ARG A 73 8.91 24.11 -36.54
N TRP A 74 10.19 24.21 -36.19
CA TRP A 74 11.17 24.92 -36.99
C TRP A 74 11.34 24.30 -38.38
N GLY A 75 11.41 22.96 -38.46
CA GLY A 75 11.47 22.23 -39.73
C GLY A 75 10.24 22.45 -40.60
N VAL A 76 9.03 22.40 -40.01
CA VAL A 76 7.77 22.64 -40.72
C VAL A 76 7.70 24.07 -41.25
N LEU A 77 8.01 25.08 -40.44
CA LEU A 77 8.00 26.47 -40.88
C LEU A 77 9.04 26.73 -41.98
N SER A 78 10.21 26.12 -41.87
CA SER A 78 11.25 26.20 -42.90
C SER A 78 10.77 25.57 -44.21
N LEU A 79 10.14 24.39 -44.15
CA LEU A 79 9.61 23.70 -45.32
C LEU A 79 8.47 24.47 -46.00
N LEU A 80 7.58 25.08 -45.20
CA LEU A 80 6.46 25.87 -45.71
C LEU A 80 6.92 27.07 -46.56
N ASN A 81 8.11 27.62 -46.32
CA ASN A 81 8.66 28.69 -47.14
C ASN A 81 9.06 28.23 -48.56
N TYR A 82 9.28 26.94 -48.76
CA TYR A 82 9.64 26.37 -50.07
C TYR A 82 8.42 25.88 -50.88
N ILE A 83 7.26 25.75 -50.24
CA ILE A 83 6.06 25.20 -50.87
C ILE A 83 5.23 26.32 -51.53
N PRO A 84 4.81 26.18 -52.79
CA PRO A 84 3.93 27.16 -53.44
C PRO A 84 2.64 27.38 -52.66
N THR A 85 2.22 28.63 -52.49
CA THR A 85 1.06 29.03 -51.68
C THR A 85 -0.24 28.31 -52.07
N LYS A 86 -0.42 27.95 -53.35
CA LYS A 86 -1.58 27.18 -53.84
C LYS A 86 -1.65 25.75 -53.31
N LEU A 87 -0.50 25.11 -53.07
CA LEU A 87 -0.41 23.73 -52.54
C LEU A 87 -0.54 23.67 -51.01
N ASN A 88 -0.25 24.79 -50.33
CA ASN A 88 -0.23 24.86 -48.87
C ASN A 88 -1.59 24.46 -48.25
N ASN A 89 -2.71 24.95 -48.80
CA ASN A 89 -4.04 24.64 -48.27
C ASN A 89 -4.36 23.13 -48.40
N THR A 90 -4.07 22.52 -49.55
CA THR A 90 -4.29 21.09 -49.79
C THR A 90 -3.46 20.23 -48.83
N ILE A 91 -2.19 20.60 -48.60
CA ILE A 91 -1.32 19.89 -47.67
C ILE A 91 -1.84 20.01 -46.24
N GLN A 92 -2.31 21.18 -45.81
CA GLN A 92 -2.87 21.39 -44.48
C GLN A 92 -4.12 20.53 -44.23
N TRP A 93 -5.03 20.45 -45.19
CA TRP A 93 -6.18 19.55 -45.10
C TRP A 93 -5.76 18.07 -45.05
N GLY A 94 -4.76 17.68 -45.86
CA GLY A 94 -4.21 16.33 -45.82
C GLY A 94 -3.61 15.97 -44.45
N VAL A 95 -2.82 16.87 -43.86
CA VAL A 95 -2.24 16.69 -42.52
C VAL A 95 -3.35 16.62 -41.47
N LEU A 96 -4.34 17.51 -41.53
CA LEU A 96 -5.47 17.50 -40.58
C LEU A 96 -6.24 16.18 -40.64
N LEU A 97 -6.46 15.63 -41.84
CA LEU A 97 -7.10 14.34 -42.03
C LEU A 97 -6.27 13.20 -41.44
N ILE A 98 -4.95 13.21 -41.63
CA ILE A 98 -4.03 12.22 -41.04
C ILE A 98 -4.07 12.31 -39.50
N VAL A 99 -4.02 13.51 -38.93
CA VAL A 99 -4.10 13.72 -37.48
C VAL A 99 -5.46 13.26 -36.93
N GLY A 100 -6.54 13.54 -37.65
CA GLY A 100 -7.88 13.05 -37.33
C GLY A 100 -7.95 11.53 -37.30
N ILE A 101 -7.42 10.85 -38.33
CA ILE A 101 -7.35 9.38 -38.39
C ILE A 101 -6.49 8.83 -37.26
N ALA A 102 -5.31 9.43 -36.99
CA ALA A 102 -4.45 9.00 -35.89
C ALA A 102 -5.17 9.13 -34.53
N SER A 103 -5.90 10.23 -34.32
CA SER A 103 -6.72 10.46 -33.13
C SER A 103 -7.88 9.46 -33.04
N LEU A 104 -8.49 9.07 -34.16
CA LEU A 104 -9.50 8.02 -34.20
C LEU A 104 -8.92 6.64 -33.88
N MET A 105 -7.72 6.33 -34.37
CA MET A 105 -7.04 5.07 -34.06
C MET A 105 -6.72 4.95 -32.57
N THR A 106 -6.41 6.04 -31.88
CA THR A 106 -6.14 6.02 -30.43
C THR A 106 -7.40 5.74 -29.60
N PHE A 107 -8.62 5.94 -30.15
CA PHE A 107 -9.85 5.45 -29.50
C PHE A 107 -9.92 3.92 -29.39
N LYS A 108 -9.06 3.15 -30.07
CA LYS A 108 -8.97 1.70 -29.85
C LYS A 108 -8.67 1.36 -28.39
N ILE A 109 -8.09 2.26 -27.59
CA ILE A 109 -7.94 2.05 -26.15
C ILE A 109 -9.29 1.78 -25.46
N PHE A 110 -10.40 2.37 -25.94
CA PHE A 110 -11.74 2.10 -25.40
C PHE A 110 -12.31 0.75 -25.81
N SER A 111 -11.82 0.14 -26.89
CA SER A 111 -12.21 -1.24 -27.23
C SER A 111 -11.63 -2.25 -26.24
N VAL A 112 -10.65 -1.84 -25.44
CA VAL A 112 -10.08 -2.67 -24.37
C VAL A 112 -10.92 -2.45 -23.10
N ASN A 113 -11.77 -3.43 -22.80
CA ASN A 113 -12.63 -3.45 -21.61
C ASN A 113 -12.43 -4.76 -20.84
N SER A 114 -12.58 -4.68 -19.51
CA SER A 114 -12.61 -5.83 -18.61
C SER A 114 -11.44 -6.80 -18.75
N ILE A 115 -10.22 -6.27 -18.90
CA ILE A 115 -9.03 -7.12 -19.08
C ILE A 115 -8.86 -8.07 -17.89
N LEU A 116 -9.22 -7.66 -16.67
CA LEU A 116 -9.12 -8.53 -15.50
C LEU A 116 -10.03 -9.76 -15.56
N LEU A 117 -11.17 -9.66 -16.24
CA LEU A 117 -12.14 -10.74 -16.37
C LEU A 117 -11.89 -11.62 -17.61
N GLN A 118 -10.98 -11.21 -18.51
CA GLN A 118 -10.62 -12.01 -19.68
C GLN A 118 -9.78 -13.23 -19.26
N GLN A 119 -10.29 -14.43 -19.55
CA GLN A 119 -9.63 -15.70 -19.20
C GLN A 119 -8.38 -15.99 -20.04
N ASN A 120 -8.38 -15.59 -21.32
CA ASN A 120 -7.27 -15.78 -22.24
C ASN A 120 -6.53 -14.47 -22.50
N LEU A 121 -5.60 -14.13 -21.61
CA LEU A 121 -4.61 -13.07 -21.86
C LEU A 121 -3.65 -13.43 -23.02
N ASN A 122 -3.50 -14.72 -23.32
CA ASN A 122 -2.59 -15.23 -24.34
C ASN A 122 -3.17 -15.21 -25.77
N THR A 123 -4.33 -14.60 -26.00
CA THR A 123 -4.75 -14.35 -27.38
C THR A 123 -3.80 -13.28 -27.96
N PRO A 124 -3.01 -13.59 -29.02
CA PRO A 124 -2.14 -12.61 -29.66
C PRO A 124 -3.01 -11.46 -30.17
N GLY A 125 -3.04 -10.36 -29.43
CA GLY A 125 -4.21 -9.49 -29.44
C GLY A 125 -3.92 -8.11 -28.87
N SER A 126 -3.11 -7.37 -29.65
CA SER A 126 -2.73 -5.96 -29.51
C SER A 126 -1.68 -5.64 -28.43
N LEU A 127 -0.53 -5.12 -28.88
CA LEU A 127 0.51 -4.47 -28.06
C LEU A 127 -0.06 -3.48 -27.02
N ILE A 128 -1.25 -2.95 -27.28
CA ILE A 128 -2.00 -2.05 -26.40
C ILE A 128 -2.41 -2.76 -25.10
N LYS A 129 -2.86 -4.03 -25.14
CA LYS A 129 -3.22 -4.78 -23.93
C LYS A 129 -2.00 -5.02 -23.03
N GLU A 130 -0.87 -5.39 -23.63
CA GLU A 130 0.40 -5.59 -22.92
C GLU A 130 0.92 -4.29 -22.30
N ALA A 131 0.81 -3.17 -23.03
CA ALA A 131 1.13 -1.84 -22.54
C ALA A 131 0.26 -1.45 -21.33
N ILE A 132 -1.06 -1.66 -21.42
CA ILE A 132 -2.02 -1.38 -20.34
C ILE A 132 -1.71 -2.19 -19.07
N MET A 133 -1.36 -3.47 -19.21
CA MET A 133 -1.00 -4.34 -18.09
C MET A 133 0.42 -4.08 -17.55
N GLY A 134 1.14 -3.10 -18.10
CA GLY A 134 2.49 -2.77 -17.66
C GLY A 134 3.53 -3.84 -18.01
N GLU A 135 3.24 -4.74 -18.95
CA GLU A 135 4.22 -5.70 -19.47
C GLU A 135 5.29 -5.01 -20.31
N GLN A 136 4.87 -3.99 -21.06
CA GLN A 136 5.75 -3.20 -21.93
C GLN A 136 5.72 -1.71 -21.54
N PRO A 137 6.38 -1.31 -20.44
CA PRO A 137 6.35 0.07 -19.95
C PRO A 137 6.90 1.07 -20.98
N ILE A 138 7.83 0.63 -21.82
CA ILE A 138 8.41 1.44 -22.90
C ILE A 138 7.35 1.82 -23.93
N ILE A 139 6.45 0.90 -24.31
CA ILE A 139 5.37 1.20 -25.26
C ILE A 139 4.39 2.21 -24.66
N SER A 140 3.95 2.01 -23.42
CA SER A 140 3.05 2.95 -22.73
C SER A 140 3.66 4.35 -22.66
N LEU A 141 4.96 4.42 -22.38
CA LEU A 141 5.70 5.68 -22.33
C LEU A 141 5.80 6.32 -23.72
N LEU A 142 6.22 5.59 -24.75
CA LEU A 142 6.29 6.10 -26.13
C LEU A 142 4.95 6.60 -26.65
N LEU A 143 3.85 5.88 -26.36
CA LEU A 143 2.49 6.31 -26.71
C LEU A 143 2.12 7.60 -25.99
N THR A 144 2.43 7.70 -24.69
CA THR A 144 2.17 8.92 -23.90
C THR A 144 2.93 10.12 -24.46
N PHE A 145 4.23 9.95 -24.75
CA PHE A 145 5.05 11.00 -25.38
C PHE A 145 4.48 11.41 -26.74
N SER A 146 4.14 10.44 -27.59
CA SER A 146 3.58 10.70 -28.93
C SER A 146 2.27 11.49 -28.85
N LEU A 147 1.37 11.13 -27.93
CA LEU A 147 0.10 11.82 -27.72
C LEU A 147 0.28 13.25 -27.20
N VAL A 148 1.17 13.47 -26.24
CA VAL A 148 1.46 14.81 -25.71
C VAL A 148 2.11 15.71 -26.76
N ILE A 149 3.07 15.17 -27.53
CA ILE A 149 3.71 15.89 -28.64
C ILE A 149 2.65 16.27 -29.69
N LEU A 150 1.82 15.31 -30.11
CA LEU A 150 0.77 15.55 -31.10
C LEU A 150 -0.22 16.62 -30.64
N ALA A 151 -0.71 16.53 -29.40
CA ALA A 151 -1.62 17.51 -28.82
C ALA A 151 -0.97 18.91 -28.77
N THR A 152 0.29 18.99 -28.36
CA THR A 152 1.00 20.26 -28.28
C THR A 152 1.19 20.88 -29.67
N LEU A 153 1.58 20.09 -30.67
CA LEU A 153 1.72 20.56 -32.04
C LEU A 153 0.37 21.06 -32.61
N CYS A 154 -0.74 20.37 -32.32
CA CYS A 154 -2.06 20.80 -32.76
C CYS A 154 -2.49 22.11 -32.08
N VAL A 155 -2.20 22.29 -30.78
CA VAL A 155 -2.46 23.55 -30.05
C VAL A 155 -1.63 24.70 -30.62
N LEU A 156 -0.34 24.47 -30.91
CA LEU A 156 0.51 25.47 -31.53
C LEU A 156 0.01 25.85 -32.93
N TRP A 157 -0.44 24.87 -33.71
CA TRP A 157 -1.02 25.10 -35.04
C TRP A 157 -2.31 25.91 -34.96
N LEU A 158 -3.19 25.59 -34.01
CA LEU A 158 -4.42 26.35 -33.77
C LEU A 158 -4.11 27.78 -33.35
N LYS A 159 -3.12 27.99 -32.48
CA LYS A 159 -2.69 29.32 -32.03
C LYS A 159 -2.27 30.21 -33.20
N GLU A 160 -1.53 29.67 -34.17
CA GLU A 160 -1.09 30.42 -35.36
C GLU A 160 -2.25 30.79 -36.29
N ARG A 161 -3.39 30.10 -36.19
CA ARG A 161 -4.56 30.26 -37.08
C ARG A 161 -5.78 30.89 -36.41
N LEU A 162 -5.70 31.20 -35.12
CA LEU A 162 -6.83 31.63 -34.29
C LEU A 162 -7.50 32.95 -34.74
N VAL A 163 -6.82 33.75 -35.56
CA VAL A 163 -7.35 35.00 -36.14
C VAL A 163 -8.28 34.73 -37.34
N SER A 164 -8.14 33.57 -38.00
CA SER A 164 -9.00 33.18 -39.12
C SER A 164 -10.33 32.62 -38.59
N LYS A 165 -11.43 32.94 -39.28
CA LYS A 165 -12.77 32.39 -39.02
C LYS A 165 -13.22 31.36 -40.06
N ASP A 166 -12.27 30.71 -40.72
CA ASP A 166 -12.56 29.70 -41.73
C ASP A 166 -13.05 28.37 -41.11
N LEU A 167 -13.70 27.54 -41.95
CA LEU A 167 -14.15 26.20 -41.57
C LEU A 167 -13.00 25.32 -41.08
N PHE A 168 -11.80 25.54 -41.62
CA PHE A 168 -10.61 24.78 -41.27
C PHE A 168 -10.25 24.96 -39.78
N VAL A 169 -10.24 26.21 -39.28
CA VAL A 169 -9.98 26.51 -37.86
C VAL A 169 -11.01 25.85 -36.95
N TRP A 170 -12.28 25.80 -37.35
CA TRP A 170 -13.32 25.10 -36.59
C TRP A 170 -13.06 23.59 -36.47
N VAL A 171 -12.68 22.94 -37.57
CA VAL A 171 -12.33 21.51 -37.57
C VAL A 171 -11.07 21.27 -36.73
N LEU A 172 -10.04 22.10 -36.89
CA LEU A 172 -8.80 22.01 -36.10
C LEU A 172 -9.06 22.21 -34.61
N CYS A 173 -9.90 23.18 -34.24
CA CYS A 173 -10.31 23.42 -32.85
C CYS A 173 -11.00 22.18 -32.25
N THR A 174 -11.88 21.55 -33.03
CA THR A 174 -12.57 20.30 -32.63
C THR A 174 -11.56 19.17 -32.38
N VAL A 175 -10.59 18.98 -33.29
CA VAL A 175 -9.54 17.97 -33.13
C VAL A 175 -8.69 18.23 -31.89
N VAL A 176 -8.27 19.47 -31.66
CA VAL A 176 -7.50 19.87 -30.47
C VAL A 176 -8.28 19.61 -29.20
N PHE A 177 -9.56 19.99 -29.16
CA PHE A 177 -10.43 19.76 -28.01
C PHE A 177 -10.55 18.27 -27.68
N ILE A 178 -10.79 17.44 -28.70
CA ILE A 178 -10.84 15.97 -28.54
C ILE A 178 -9.52 15.47 -27.98
N GLN A 179 -8.37 15.89 -28.53
CA GLN A 179 -7.07 15.41 -28.04
C GLN A 179 -6.81 15.79 -26.58
N ILE A 180 -7.05 17.04 -26.19
CA ILE A 180 -6.86 17.52 -24.81
C ILE A 180 -7.77 16.75 -23.85
N PHE A 181 -9.04 16.55 -24.22
CA PHE A 181 -10.00 15.80 -23.40
C PHE A 181 -9.61 14.34 -23.24
N MET A 182 -8.98 13.75 -24.26
CA MET A 182 -8.66 12.33 -24.30
C MET A 182 -7.33 11.98 -23.62
N LEU A 183 -6.39 12.93 -23.48
CA LEU A 183 -5.12 12.73 -22.77
C LEU A 183 -5.27 12.10 -21.37
N PRO A 184 -6.11 12.62 -20.44
CA PRO A 184 -6.29 11.99 -19.13
C PRO A 184 -6.87 10.59 -19.24
N ILE A 185 -7.77 10.36 -20.20
CA ILE A 185 -8.36 9.04 -20.42
C ILE A 185 -7.29 8.04 -20.87
N TYR A 186 -6.45 8.41 -21.83
CA TYR A 186 -5.35 7.58 -22.30
C TYR A 186 -4.33 7.29 -21.20
N HIS A 187 -3.99 8.29 -20.39
CA HIS A 187 -3.11 8.11 -19.25
C HIS A 187 -3.69 7.08 -18.26
N GLY A 188 -4.97 7.20 -17.90
CA GLY A 188 -5.61 6.23 -16.99
C GLY A 188 -5.67 4.80 -17.55
N GLY A 189 -5.85 4.65 -18.86
CA GLY A 189 -5.81 3.35 -19.52
C GLY A 189 -4.41 2.74 -19.58
N LEU A 190 -3.40 3.49 -20.03
CA LEU A 190 -2.04 3.00 -20.26
C LEU A 190 -1.28 2.68 -18.97
N PHE A 191 -1.62 3.34 -17.86
CA PHE A 191 -1.00 3.13 -16.55
C PHE A 191 -1.98 2.50 -15.55
N ALA A 192 -2.72 1.48 -16.02
CA ALA A 192 -3.70 0.79 -15.19
C ALA A 192 -3.07 -0.16 -14.16
N ASP A 193 -1.82 -0.62 -14.36
CA ASP A 193 -1.09 -1.45 -13.41
C ASP A 193 -0.96 -0.78 -12.04
N ARG A 194 -1.08 -1.58 -10.97
CA ARG A 194 -0.94 -1.14 -9.58
C ARG A 194 -0.31 -2.20 -8.72
N LYS A 195 0.14 -1.77 -7.55
CA LYS A 195 0.44 -2.68 -6.46
C LYS A 195 -0.85 -3.31 -5.95
N VAL A 196 -0.90 -4.64 -5.99
CA VAL A 196 -1.93 -5.51 -5.44
C VAL A 196 -1.42 -6.08 -4.13
N ARG A 197 -2.26 -6.03 -3.10
CA ARG A 197 -1.99 -6.64 -1.79
C ARG A 197 -2.63 -8.02 -1.78
N VAL A 198 -1.82 -9.07 -1.85
CA VAL A 198 -2.29 -10.46 -1.88
C VAL A 198 -2.63 -10.89 -0.46
N LEU A 199 -3.86 -11.32 -0.23
CA LEU A 199 -4.36 -11.82 1.04
C LEU A 199 -3.85 -13.25 1.28
N ALA A 200 -3.55 -13.56 2.54
CA ALA A 200 -3.15 -14.91 2.95
C ALA A 200 -4.32 -15.90 2.94
N ALA A 201 -5.54 -15.42 3.19
CA ALA A 201 -6.78 -16.19 3.18
C ALA A 201 -7.90 -15.45 2.43
N CYS A 202 -8.92 -16.18 1.99
CA CYS A 202 -10.13 -15.59 1.40
C CYS A 202 -11.06 -15.11 2.53
N PRO A 203 -11.55 -13.87 2.51
CA PRO A 203 -12.55 -13.40 3.48
C PRO A 203 -13.82 -14.25 3.46
N GLU A 204 -14.35 -14.60 4.63
CA GLU A 204 -15.56 -15.44 4.76
C GLU A 204 -16.80 -14.80 4.13
N SER A 205 -16.85 -13.47 4.07
CA SER A 205 -17.96 -12.73 3.46
C SER A 205 -18.03 -12.91 1.94
N ILE A 206 -16.96 -13.39 1.29
CA ILE A 206 -16.93 -13.60 -0.15
C ILE A 206 -17.43 -14.99 -0.49
N LYS A 207 -18.58 -15.03 -1.15
CA LYS A 207 -19.06 -16.23 -1.84
C LYS A 207 -18.49 -16.25 -3.26
N GLY A 208 -17.74 -17.30 -3.60
CA GLY A 208 -17.35 -17.59 -4.97
C GLY A 208 -15.92 -17.24 -5.38
N LEU A 209 -15.09 -16.62 -4.51
CA LEU A 209 -13.65 -16.49 -4.76
C LEU A 209 -12.86 -17.54 -3.96
N MET A 210 -11.81 -18.07 -4.59
CA MET A 210 -10.83 -18.97 -4.00
C MET A 210 -9.48 -18.25 -3.85
N SER A 211 -8.74 -18.61 -2.80
CA SER A 211 -7.35 -18.17 -2.61
C SER A 211 -6.47 -18.65 -3.78
N PRO A 212 -5.54 -17.82 -4.29
CA PRO A 212 -5.15 -16.50 -3.79
C PRO A 212 -6.08 -15.37 -4.24
N VAL A 213 -6.35 -14.43 -3.32
CA VAL A 213 -7.17 -13.24 -3.56
C VAL A 213 -6.31 -11.99 -3.34
N GLY A 214 -6.43 -11.00 -4.22
CA GLY A 214 -5.68 -9.74 -4.13
C GLY A 214 -6.60 -8.54 -4.00
N ILE A 215 -6.29 -7.63 -3.09
CA ILE A 215 -6.90 -6.30 -3.05
C ILE A 215 -6.40 -5.51 -4.24
N ILE A 216 -7.31 -5.26 -5.18
CA ILE A 216 -7.04 -4.41 -6.32
C ILE A 216 -7.41 -2.98 -5.95
N ASP A 217 -8.64 -2.72 -5.46
CA ASP A 217 -9.11 -1.36 -5.16
C ASP A 217 -9.55 -1.18 -3.72
N HIS A 218 -9.62 0.09 -3.29
CA HIS A 218 -10.19 0.45 -1.99
C HIS A 218 -10.85 1.83 -2.04
N THR A 219 -11.93 1.94 -1.28
CA THR A 219 -12.61 3.18 -0.92
C THR A 219 -12.57 3.33 0.59
N SER A 220 -13.12 4.41 1.13
CA SER A 220 -13.21 4.61 2.59
C SER A 220 -14.03 3.55 3.33
N ALA A 221 -14.86 2.77 2.63
CA ALA A 221 -15.75 1.78 3.25
C ALA A 221 -15.66 0.37 2.65
N HIS A 222 -15.12 0.22 1.44
CA HIS A 222 -15.12 -1.05 0.70
C HIS A 222 -13.78 -1.35 0.06
N TYR A 223 -13.46 -2.64 -0.04
CA TYR A 223 -12.35 -3.16 -0.83
C TYR A 223 -12.87 -3.94 -2.03
N THR A 224 -12.23 -3.74 -3.18
CA THR A 224 -12.46 -4.54 -4.38
C THR A 224 -11.36 -5.57 -4.50
N LEU A 225 -11.76 -6.83 -4.52
CA LEU A 225 -10.91 -8.01 -4.53
C LEU A 225 -10.95 -8.70 -5.88
N LEU A 226 -9.80 -9.22 -6.31
CA LEU A 226 -9.64 -10.04 -7.51
C LEU A 226 -9.19 -11.44 -7.09
N GLY A 227 -9.89 -12.46 -7.56
CA GLY A 227 -9.53 -13.86 -7.37
C GLY A 227 -10.05 -14.72 -8.52
N CYS A 228 -10.00 -16.04 -8.34
CA CYS A 228 -10.65 -16.98 -9.25
C CYS A 228 -11.82 -17.68 -8.55
N ASP A 229 -12.83 -18.08 -9.30
CA ASP A 229 -13.90 -18.96 -8.82
C ASP A 229 -13.47 -20.44 -8.80
N SER A 230 -14.38 -21.31 -8.35
CA SER A 230 -14.17 -22.77 -8.34
C SER A 230 -13.93 -23.37 -9.72
N SER A 231 -14.33 -22.67 -10.78
CA SER A 231 -14.12 -23.04 -12.17
C SER A 231 -12.85 -22.41 -12.76
N SER A 232 -12.00 -21.78 -11.93
CA SER A 232 -10.79 -21.05 -12.33
C SER A 232 -11.04 -19.83 -13.23
N ASN A 233 -12.27 -19.30 -13.24
CA ASN A 233 -12.57 -18.05 -13.94
C ASN A 233 -12.25 -16.88 -13.02
N ARG A 234 -11.63 -15.83 -13.57
CA ARG A 234 -11.36 -14.61 -12.79
C ARG A 234 -12.66 -13.90 -12.47
N GLN A 235 -12.81 -13.50 -11.21
CA GLN A 235 -13.95 -12.76 -10.72
C GLN A 235 -13.49 -11.63 -9.80
N ILE A 236 -14.33 -10.61 -9.71
CA ILE A 236 -14.13 -9.45 -8.84
C ILE A 236 -15.25 -9.44 -7.81
N ALA A 237 -14.92 -9.22 -6.54
CA ALA A 237 -15.88 -9.06 -5.47
C ALA A 237 -15.59 -7.78 -4.69
N THR A 238 -16.64 -7.03 -4.35
CA THR A 238 -16.51 -5.87 -3.47
C THR A 238 -17.04 -6.25 -2.09
N ILE A 239 -16.22 -6.03 -1.06
CA ILE A 239 -16.58 -6.32 0.34
C ILE A 239 -16.35 -5.10 1.22
N LYS A 240 -16.93 -5.10 2.41
CA LYS A 240 -16.73 -4.01 3.37
C LYS A 240 -15.34 -4.09 3.98
N GLN A 241 -14.82 -2.95 4.40
CA GLN A 241 -13.51 -2.86 5.06
C GLN A 241 -13.42 -3.76 6.30
N GLU A 242 -14.49 -3.82 7.09
CA GLU A 242 -14.57 -4.64 8.31
C GLU A 242 -14.39 -6.15 8.06
N ASP A 243 -14.70 -6.64 6.86
CA ASP A 243 -14.60 -8.06 6.49
C ASP A 243 -13.17 -8.50 6.15
N ILE A 244 -12.27 -7.54 5.88
CA ILE A 244 -10.84 -7.82 5.65
C ILE A 244 -10.03 -7.79 6.95
N ASN A 245 -10.58 -7.19 8.00
CA ASN A 245 -9.87 -7.04 9.27
C ASN A 245 -9.48 -8.41 9.83
N GLY A 246 -8.18 -8.57 10.15
CA GLY A 246 -7.61 -9.83 10.64
C GLY A 246 -6.97 -10.71 9.57
N ILE A 247 -7.18 -10.45 8.28
CA ILE A 247 -6.59 -11.26 7.21
C ILE A 247 -5.19 -10.72 6.85
N PRO A 248 -4.11 -11.53 6.95
CA PRO A 248 -2.76 -11.07 6.64
C PRO A 248 -2.58 -10.70 5.17
N ILE A 249 -1.75 -9.69 4.89
CA ILE A 249 -1.19 -9.49 3.55
C ILE A 249 0.01 -10.41 3.41
N LYS A 250 -0.11 -11.42 2.54
CA LYS A 250 0.96 -12.36 2.20
C LYS A 250 2.12 -11.67 1.48
N LYS A 251 1.82 -10.80 0.51
CA LYS A 251 2.81 -10.04 -0.27
C LYS A 251 2.17 -8.87 -1.01
N ILE A 252 3.00 -7.92 -1.43
CA ILE A 252 2.60 -6.81 -2.32
C ILE A 252 3.35 -6.98 -3.65
N VAL A 253 2.61 -7.12 -4.74
CA VAL A 253 3.15 -7.35 -6.10
C VAL A 253 2.44 -6.45 -7.11
N SER A 254 2.95 -6.29 -8.34
CA SER A 254 2.18 -5.61 -9.39
C SER A 254 0.96 -6.45 -9.80
N LEU A 255 -0.07 -5.81 -10.36
CA LEU A 255 -1.32 -6.45 -10.77
C LEU A 255 -1.06 -7.50 -11.83
N ASN A 256 -0.23 -7.16 -12.81
CA ASN A 256 0.21 -8.12 -13.82
C ASN A 256 0.96 -9.31 -13.21
N LYS A 257 1.89 -9.08 -12.29
CA LYS A 257 2.61 -10.17 -11.60
C LYS A 257 1.66 -11.06 -10.80
N PHE A 258 0.69 -10.48 -10.09
CA PHE A 258 -0.35 -11.23 -9.39
C PHE A 258 -1.16 -12.12 -10.35
N ILE A 259 -1.58 -11.56 -11.48
CA ILE A 259 -2.38 -12.27 -12.48
C ILE A 259 -1.60 -13.43 -13.13
N LYS A 260 -0.29 -13.26 -13.38
CA LYS A 260 0.57 -14.27 -14.01
C LYS A 260 1.07 -15.35 -13.05
N ASP A 261 1.48 -14.94 -11.85
CA ASP A 261 2.20 -15.80 -10.91
C ASP A 261 1.27 -16.45 -9.89
N ASP A 262 0.21 -15.75 -9.46
CA ASP A 262 -0.63 -16.19 -8.35
C ASP A 262 -1.99 -16.72 -8.80
N LEU A 263 -2.64 -16.10 -9.79
CA LEU A 263 -3.94 -16.58 -10.26
C LEU A 263 -3.81 -17.81 -11.18
N PRO A 264 -4.55 -18.90 -10.93
CA PRO A 264 -4.53 -20.06 -11.81
C PRO A 264 -5.00 -19.66 -13.21
N SER A 265 -4.14 -19.87 -14.20
CA SER A 265 -4.52 -19.79 -15.61
C SER A 265 -5.21 -21.11 -15.99
N GLY A 266 -6.35 -21.07 -16.70
CA GLY A 266 -7.15 -22.27 -17.02
C GLY A 266 -6.36 -23.42 -17.65
N ASP A 267 -5.28 -23.12 -18.38
CA ASP A 267 -4.37 -24.14 -18.96
C ASP A 267 -3.46 -24.82 -17.93
N ARG A 268 -3.08 -24.15 -16.83
CA ARG A 268 -2.28 -24.72 -15.75
C ARG A 268 -3.12 -25.55 -14.79
N ALA A 269 -4.39 -25.17 -14.57
CA ALA A 269 -5.30 -25.91 -13.69
C ALA A 269 -5.56 -27.35 -14.21
N LYS A 270 -5.66 -27.53 -15.53
CA LYS A 270 -5.82 -28.86 -16.15
C LYS A 270 -4.58 -29.76 -16.05
N LYS A 271 -3.37 -29.20 -15.95
CA LYS A 271 -2.12 -29.98 -15.81
C LYS A 271 -1.71 -30.24 -14.36
N LYS A 272 -2.15 -29.42 -13.40
CA LYS A 272 -1.79 -29.58 -11.97
C LYS A 272 -2.78 -30.42 -11.16
N GLY A 273 -3.91 -30.83 -11.73
CA GLY A 273 -4.96 -31.60 -11.04
C GLY A 273 -4.59 -33.02 -10.58
N THR A 274 -3.32 -33.44 -10.63
CA THR A 274 -2.96 -34.83 -10.28
C THR A 274 -1.65 -35.01 -9.51
N TYR A 275 -0.78 -34.00 -9.33
CA TYR A 275 0.56 -34.26 -8.78
C TYR A 275 1.09 -33.37 -7.64
N ASP A 276 0.44 -32.27 -7.27
CA ASP A 276 1.14 -31.22 -6.50
C ASP A 276 0.67 -30.99 -5.05
N TYR A 277 -0.12 -31.90 -4.47
CA TYR A 277 -0.53 -31.81 -3.06
C TYR A 277 0.26 -32.70 -2.08
N MET A 278 1.31 -33.42 -2.53
CA MET A 278 2.09 -34.32 -1.67
C MET A 278 3.60 -34.06 -1.59
N LYS A 279 4.16 -33.03 -2.22
CA LYS A 279 5.64 -32.89 -2.34
C LYS A 279 6.29 -31.62 -1.77
N THR A 280 5.58 -30.83 -0.98
CA THR A 280 6.09 -29.54 -0.48
C THR A 280 6.78 -29.62 0.90
N ASN A 281 6.95 -30.81 1.49
CA ASN A 281 7.56 -30.94 2.83
C ASN A 281 8.99 -31.50 2.87
N GLU A 282 9.69 -31.68 1.74
CA GLU A 282 10.97 -32.42 1.76
C GLU A 282 12.19 -31.72 1.12
N LYS A 283 12.09 -30.46 0.69
CA LYS A 283 13.23 -29.72 0.13
C LYS A 283 13.36 -28.30 0.67
N GLN A 284 13.62 -28.20 1.97
CA GLN A 284 14.20 -27.00 2.58
C GLN A 284 15.20 -27.40 3.67
N LYS A 285 16.25 -28.11 3.24
CA LYS A 285 17.53 -28.22 3.95
C LYS A 285 18.63 -28.10 2.90
N LEU A 286 19.65 -27.31 3.21
CA LEU A 286 20.83 -26.92 2.42
C LEU A 286 20.63 -25.77 1.41
N SER A 287 20.97 -24.55 1.84
CA SER A 287 22.22 -23.87 1.43
C SER A 287 22.20 -22.42 1.93
N VAL A 288 22.97 -22.13 2.98
CA VAL A 288 23.35 -20.76 3.38
C VAL A 288 24.82 -20.63 3.04
N SER A 289 25.12 -19.92 1.96
CA SER A 289 26.48 -19.48 1.63
C SER A 289 26.58 -18.00 2.00
N GLN A 290 27.51 -17.71 2.90
CA GLN A 290 27.85 -16.37 3.37
C GLN A 290 28.50 -15.57 2.23
N GLU A 291 27.88 -14.45 1.85
CA GLU A 291 28.57 -13.36 1.15
C GLU A 291 28.82 -12.21 2.12
N LYS A 292 30.11 -11.94 2.30
CA LYS A 292 30.68 -10.89 3.15
C LYS A 292 30.76 -9.62 2.32
N SER A 293 29.94 -8.61 2.64
CA SER A 293 30.03 -7.27 2.05
C SER A 293 30.37 -6.24 3.13
N ALA A 294 31.22 -5.29 2.75
CA ALA A 294 31.92 -4.34 3.61
C ALA A 294 30.99 -3.24 4.15
N GLU A 295 31.21 -2.85 5.41
CA GLU A 295 30.47 -1.82 6.14
C GLU A 295 30.95 -0.39 5.79
N PRO A 296 30.04 0.57 5.60
CA PRO A 296 30.23 1.95 6.03
C PRO A 296 29.77 2.14 7.48
N ASP A 297 30.46 3.03 8.18
CA ASP A 297 30.39 3.30 9.62
C ASP A 297 29.16 4.15 9.97
N ASP A 298 28.14 3.55 10.60
CA ASP A 298 27.01 4.25 11.22
C ASP A 298 26.64 3.55 12.55
N SER A 299 27.13 4.12 13.66
CA SER A 299 27.30 3.43 14.95
C SER A 299 26.11 3.55 15.91
N SER A 300 25.15 4.44 15.65
CA SER A 300 24.07 4.73 16.60
C SER A 300 22.87 3.79 16.49
N CYS A 301 22.43 3.44 15.27
CA CYS A 301 21.28 2.55 15.05
C CYS A 301 21.59 1.06 15.23
N LYS A 302 22.85 0.64 15.04
CA LYS A 302 23.30 -0.72 15.37
C LYS A 302 22.98 -1.07 16.83
N GLY A 303 22.98 -0.10 17.74
CA GLY A 303 22.64 -0.29 19.16
C GLY A 303 21.24 -0.82 19.39
N PHE A 304 20.20 -0.13 18.89
CA PHE A 304 18.80 -0.53 19.12
C PHE A 304 18.49 -1.92 18.59
N PHE A 305 18.80 -2.18 17.31
CA PHE A 305 18.47 -3.47 16.72
C PHE A 305 19.30 -4.61 17.29
N LYS A 306 20.58 -4.37 17.61
CA LYS A 306 21.40 -5.36 18.32
C LYS A 306 20.83 -5.67 19.70
N THR A 307 20.51 -4.65 20.50
CA THR A 307 19.90 -4.82 21.82
C THR A 307 18.55 -5.50 21.72
N LEU A 308 17.75 -5.20 20.70
CA LEU A 308 16.45 -5.84 20.48
C LEU A 308 16.61 -7.32 20.07
N VAL A 309 17.57 -7.65 19.22
CA VAL A 309 17.88 -9.04 18.83
C VAL A 309 18.41 -9.82 20.04
N GLU A 310 19.31 -9.24 20.83
CA GLU A 310 19.79 -9.81 22.10
C GLU A 310 18.66 -9.96 23.12
N TYR A 311 17.70 -9.03 23.14
CA TYR A 311 16.57 -9.04 24.05
C TYR A 311 15.55 -10.12 23.68
N LEU A 312 15.02 -10.06 22.46
CA LEU A 312 13.93 -10.93 22.05
C LEU A 312 14.39 -12.31 21.54
N HIS A 313 15.70 -12.50 21.28
CA HIS A 313 16.27 -13.70 20.66
C HIS A 313 15.50 -14.16 19.39
N VAL A 314 14.92 -13.22 18.65
CA VAL A 314 13.90 -13.53 17.64
C VAL A 314 14.52 -14.06 16.36
N THR A 315 13.98 -15.18 15.89
CA THR A 315 14.09 -15.63 14.50
C THR A 315 12.88 -15.11 13.72
N PHE A 316 13.09 -14.11 12.87
CA PHE A 316 12.00 -13.44 12.15
C PHE A 316 11.71 -14.13 10.81
N GLU A 317 11.00 -15.26 10.85
CA GLU A 317 10.65 -16.02 9.63
C GLU A 317 9.23 -15.75 9.10
N ALA A 318 8.35 -15.06 9.86
CA ALA A 318 6.96 -14.83 9.48
C ALA A 318 6.56 -13.35 9.43
N ILE A 319 5.79 -12.97 8.40
CA ILE A 319 5.10 -11.68 8.28
C ILE A 319 3.71 -11.86 8.91
N GLY A 320 3.50 -11.26 10.08
CA GLY A 320 2.24 -11.32 10.81
C GLY A 320 1.14 -10.46 10.20
N SER A 321 -0.11 -10.81 10.55
CA SER A 321 -1.35 -10.18 10.08
C SER A 321 -1.46 -8.70 10.48
N LEU A 322 -2.19 -7.92 9.66
CA LEU A 322 -2.67 -6.56 9.91
C LEU A 322 -3.74 -6.49 11.02
N GLY A 323 -3.90 -7.54 11.82
CA GLY A 323 -4.72 -7.50 13.03
C GLY A 323 -4.10 -6.59 14.08
N ASP A 324 -4.27 -5.27 13.92
CA ASP A 324 -4.34 -4.40 15.09
C ASP A 324 -5.66 -4.76 15.78
N SER A 325 -5.59 -5.10 17.06
CA SER A 325 -6.72 -5.53 17.88
C SER A 325 -7.80 -4.44 18.06
N VAL A 326 -7.61 -3.26 17.48
CA VAL A 326 -8.39 -2.01 17.73
C VAL A 326 -8.55 -1.75 19.23
N VAL A 327 -7.69 -2.34 20.06
CA VAL A 327 -7.56 -2.02 21.46
C VAL A 327 -6.65 -0.82 21.47
N ASP A 328 -7.17 0.33 21.84
CA ASP A 328 -6.32 1.49 22.09
C ASP A 328 -5.77 1.41 23.51
N LYS A 329 -6.65 1.01 24.45
CA LYS A 329 -6.38 1.09 25.88
C LYS A 329 -7.35 0.23 26.70
N GLY A 330 -6.90 -0.26 27.86
CA GLY A 330 -7.74 -1.14 28.67
C GLY A 330 -7.15 -1.46 30.04
N GLN A 331 -7.57 -2.61 30.56
CA GLN A 331 -7.10 -3.24 31.79
C GLN A 331 -5.88 -4.11 31.50
N LEU A 332 -4.94 -4.17 32.45
CA LEU A 332 -3.74 -4.99 32.35
C LEU A 332 -4.00 -6.40 32.90
N TRP A 333 -3.73 -7.40 32.07
CA TRP A 333 -3.86 -8.81 32.39
C TRP A 333 -2.52 -9.54 32.22
N GLN A 334 -2.31 -10.56 33.02
CA GLN A 334 -1.13 -11.42 33.00
C GLN A 334 -1.51 -12.89 32.91
N VAL A 335 -0.64 -13.67 32.27
CA VAL A 335 -0.70 -15.13 32.24
C VAL A 335 0.68 -15.69 32.50
N GLU A 336 0.78 -16.63 33.45
CA GLU A 336 2.03 -17.34 33.69
C GLU A 336 2.16 -18.50 32.71
N ILE A 337 3.36 -18.73 32.20
CA ILE A 337 3.67 -19.81 31.27
C ILE A 337 4.60 -20.78 31.98
N ASP A 338 4.19 -22.04 32.05
CA ASP A 338 5.00 -23.07 32.70
C ASP A 338 6.20 -23.48 31.82
N SER A 339 7.05 -24.37 32.36
CA SER A 339 8.23 -24.87 31.64
C SER A 339 7.89 -25.67 30.38
N SER A 340 6.65 -26.18 30.25
CA SER A 340 6.18 -26.89 29.05
C SER A 340 5.70 -25.93 27.95
N GLY A 341 5.60 -24.63 28.25
CA GLY A 341 5.04 -23.62 27.37
C GLY A 341 3.51 -23.55 27.43
N THR A 342 2.89 -24.16 28.44
CA THR A 342 1.45 -24.12 28.63
C THR A 342 1.07 -22.89 29.47
N PRO A 343 0.14 -22.04 28.99
CA PRO A 343 -0.31 -20.88 29.75
C PRO A 343 -1.26 -21.28 30.87
N SER A 344 -1.16 -20.61 32.02
CA SER A 344 -2.11 -20.69 33.13
C SER A 344 -3.37 -19.85 32.86
N LYS A 345 -4.30 -19.77 33.83
CA LYS A 345 -5.49 -18.93 33.66
C LYS A 345 -5.12 -17.45 33.71
N PRO A 346 -5.70 -16.61 32.82
CA PRO A 346 -5.43 -15.18 32.83
C PRO A 346 -5.90 -14.54 34.13
N ARG A 347 -5.06 -13.68 34.69
CA ARG A 347 -5.30 -12.92 35.93
C ARG A 347 -5.19 -11.43 35.66
N GLN A 348 -6.19 -10.67 36.10
CA GLN A 348 -6.09 -9.21 36.10
C GLN A 348 -5.08 -8.76 37.16
N ILE A 349 -4.13 -7.89 36.78
CA ILE A 349 -3.14 -7.35 37.73
C ILE A 349 -3.82 -6.29 38.62
N ASP A 350 -4.56 -5.36 38.01
CA ASP A 350 -5.33 -4.34 38.74
C ASP A 350 -6.43 -3.71 37.85
N ALA A 351 -7.27 -2.86 38.44
CA ALA A 351 -8.37 -2.12 37.81
C ALA A 351 -7.92 -0.88 37.01
N PHE A 352 -6.63 -0.74 36.70
CA PHE A 352 -6.14 0.35 35.87
C PHE A 352 -6.94 0.44 34.57
N ARG A 353 -7.42 1.63 34.27
CA ARG A 353 -8.08 1.94 33.01
C ARG A 353 -7.12 2.79 32.19
N ASN A 354 -7.20 2.65 30.87
CA ASN A 354 -6.46 3.48 29.93
C ASN A 354 -4.96 3.12 29.79
N LEU A 355 -4.57 1.86 30.01
CA LEU A 355 -3.21 1.37 29.77
C LEU A 355 -3.05 0.77 28.38
N SER A 356 -1.83 0.89 27.83
CA SER A 356 -1.44 0.35 26.54
C SER A 356 0.00 -0.19 26.55
N TRP A 357 0.32 -1.10 25.64
CA TRP A 357 1.62 -1.71 25.38
C TRP A 357 2.38 -2.12 26.64
N PRO A 358 1.82 -3.04 27.46
CA PRO A 358 2.49 -3.49 28.66
C PRO A 358 3.71 -4.33 28.31
N VAL A 359 4.76 -4.24 29.13
CA VAL A 359 5.96 -5.08 29.07
C VAL A 359 6.44 -5.41 30.48
N ALA A 360 6.97 -6.62 30.66
CA ALA A 360 7.52 -7.04 31.94
C ALA A 360 8.92 -6.44 32.15
N GLY A 361 9.19 -6.00 33.38
CA GLY A 361 10.54 -5.70 33.85
C GLY A 361 11.39 -6.96 33.99
N THR A 362 12.69 -6.78 34.23
CA THR A 362 13.65 -7.89 34.33
C THR A 362 13.43 -8.80 35.55
N ASP A 363 12.66 -8.34 36.54
CA ASP A 363 12.32 -9.06 37.76
C ASP A 363 10.97 -9.80 37.67
N ASN A 364 10.24 -9.68 36.55
CA ASN A 364 8.87 -10.15 36.35
C ASN A 364 7.86 -9.68 37.43
N SER A 365 8.22 -8.69 38.24
CA SER A 365 7.41 -8.17 39.35
C SER A 365 7.08 -6.69 39.18
N THR A 366 7.89 -6.00 38.38
CA THR A 366 7.64 -4.66 37.89
C THR A 366 7.10 -4.73 36.46
N PHE A 367 6.07 -3.95 36.15
CA PHE A 367 5.55 -3.80 34.79
C PHE A 367 5.74 -2.37 34.30
N TYR A 368 5.94 -2.22 32.99
CA TYR A 368 5.90 -0.91 32.34
C TYR A 368 4.77 -0.90 31.32
N ALA A 369 4.07 0.22 31.21
CA ALA A 369 3.01 0.41 30.25
C ALA A 369 2.98 1.86 29.79
N LEU A 370 2.19 2.13 28.76
CA LEU A 370 1.91 3.47 28.28
C LEU A 370 0.55 3.94 28.79
N GLN A 371 0.52 5.15 29.35
CA GLN A 371 -0.69 5.88 29.69
C GLN A 371 -0.63 7.23 28.99
N GLN A 372 -1.51 7.47 28.02
CA GLN A 372 -1.51 8.69 27.20
C GLN A 372 -0.15 8.99 26.52
N GLY A 373 0.61 7.95 26.18
CA GLY A 373 1.93 8.06 25.57
C GLY A 373 3.08 8.39 26.54
N GLN A 374 2.82 8.40 27.85
CA GLN A 374 3.85 8.45 28.88
C GLN A 374 4.14 7.04 29.39
N ILE A 375 5.41 6.76 29.70
CA ILE A 375 5.78 5.51 30.34
C ILE A 375 5.40 5.59 31.81
N ILE A 376 4.64 4.61 32.26
CA ILE A 376 4.39 4.38 33.68
C ILE A 376 5.05 3.08 34.12
N ARG A 377 5.51 3.06 35.37
CA ARG A 377 6.00 1.88 36.06
C ARG A 377 4.95 1.45 37.08
N ILE A 378 4.63 0.17 37.10
CA ILE A 378 3.66 -0.46 38.00
C ILE A 378 4.44 -1.42 38.89
N GLY A 379 4.51 -1.10 40.19
CA GLY A 379 5.15 -1.94 41.19
C GLY A 379 4.29 -3.14 41.60
N LYS A 380 4.87 -4.04 42.41
CA LYS A 380 4.20 -5.23 42.96
C LYS A 380 2.98 -4.90 43.85
N ASP A 381 2.98 -3.72 44.45
CA ASP A 381 1.90 -3.15 45.26
C ASP A 381 0.87 -2.39 44.41
N SER A 382 0.95 -2.49 43.08
CA SER A 382 0.14 -1.72 42.12
C SER A 382 0.34 -0.20 42.24
N LYS A 383 1.44 0.24 42.87
CA LYS A 383 1.81 1.66 42.87
C LYS A 383 2.29 2.08 41.49
N ILE A 384 1.68 3.14 40.97
CA ILE A 384 2.06 3.74 39.69
C ILE A 384 3.08 4.85 39.92
N GLU A 385 4.18 4.80 39.17
CA GLU A 385 5.18 5.86 39.07
C GLU A 385 5.27 6.31 37.60
N ILE A 386 5.05 7.60 37.32
CA ILE A 386 5.19 8.15 35.97
C ILE A 386 6.68 8.42 35.72
N ILE A 387 7.23 7.85 34.66
CA ILE A 387 8.61 8.12 34.25
C ILE A 387 8.62 9.36 33.37
N ASN A 388 9.16 10.45 33.90
CA ASN A 388 9.22 11.73 33.19
C ASN A 388 10.16 11.61 31.99
N CYS A 389 9.58 11.75 30.79
CA CYS A 389 10.27 11.65 29.52
C CYS A 389 9.71 12.74 28.59
N LYS A 390 10.59 13.48 27.91
CA LYS A 390 10.19 14.54 26.98
C LYS A 390 9.48 14.03 25.72
N TYR A 391 9.69 12.76 25.38
CA TYR A 391 9.12 12.14 24.18
C TYR A 391 7.77 11.48 24.47
N ARG A 392 6.89 11.51 23.46
CA ARG A 392 5.63 10.78 23.47
C ARG A 392 5.86 9.37 22.93
N TRP A 393 5.69 8.36 23.76
CA TRP A 393 5.83 6.97 23.37
C TRP A 393 4.57 6.46 22.67
N VAL A 394 4.77 5.63 21.66
CA VAL A 394 3.72 5.03 20.84
C VAL A 394 3.55 3.56 21.20
N LYS A 395 4.66 2.86 21.46
CA LYS A 395 4.67 1.42 21.69
C LYS A 395 5.88 0.98 22.48
N LEU A 396 5.70 0.06 23.44
CA LEU A 396 6.78 -0.63 24.13
C LEU A 396 7.00 -2.02 23.53
N LEU A 397 8.26 -2.41 23.44
CA LEU A 397 8.70 -3.71 22.94
C LEU A 397 9.21 -4.60 24.06
N GLY A 398 9.88 -4.00 25.06
CA GLY A 398 10.36 -4.74 26.22
C GLY A 398 11.33 -3.97 27.10
N VAL A 399 11.94 -4.68 28.05
CA VAL A 399 12.94 -4.13 28.99
C VAL A 399 14.21 -4.98 28.94
N ALA A 400 15.28 -4.42 28.40
CA ALA A 400 16.58 -5.08 28.29
C ALA A 400 17.16 -5.48 29.66
N LYS A 401 18.17 -6.36 29.66
CA LYS A 401 18.77 -6.92 30.89
C LYS A 401 19.35 -5.86 31.83
N ASP A 402 19.82 -4.76 31.28
CA ASP A 402 20.34 -3.58 32.01
C ASP A 402 19.22 -2.70 32.60
N GLY A 403 17.96 -3.02 32.33
CA GLY A 403 16.78 -2.26 32.73
C GLY A 403 16.38 -1.17 31.73
N SER A 404 17.03 -1.09 30.57
CA SER A 404 16.66 -0.11 29.54
C SER A 404 15.35 -0.49 28.85
N ILE A 405 14.47 0.48 28.64
CA ILE A 405 13.15 0.28 28.01
C ILE A 405 13.28 0.49 26.50
N LEU A 406 12.79 -0.48 25.73
CA LEU A 406 12.84 -0.50 24.27
C LEU A 406 11.45 -0.19 23.70
N GLY A 407 11.38 0.65 22.68
CA GLY A 407 10.11 0.94 22.02
C GLY A 407 10.19 1.96 20.90
N PHE A 408 9.05 2.58 20.63
CA PHE A 408 8.88 3.60 19.60
C PHE A 408 8.31 4.88 20.20
N ILE A 409 8.80 6.01 19.72
CA ILE A 409 8.32 7.35 20.06
C ILE A 409 7.77 8.05 18.82
N HIS A 410 6.94 9.06 19.06
CA HIS A 410 6.56 10.04 18.07
C HIS A 410 7.49 11.25 18.20
N ASP A 411 8.26 11.53 17.15
CA ASP A 411 9.18 12.65 17.06
C ASP A 411 8.76 13.53 15.89
N GLU A 412 8.21 14.71 16.19
CA GLU A 412 7.57 15.63 15.25
C GLU A 412 6.43 15.00 14.44
N THR A 413 6.74 14.37 13.31
CA THR A 413 5.79 13.73 12.39
C THR A 413 6.10 12.26 12.13
N GLU A 414 7.19 11.73 12.67
CA GLU A 414 7.67 10.38 12.35
C GLU A 414 7.71 9.47 13.58
N ILE A 415 7.53 8.16 13.36
CA ILE A 415 7.70 7.15 14.40
C ILE A 415 9.15 6.67 14.36
N ARG A 416 9.87 6.83 15.47
CA ARG A 416 11.30 6.46 15.59
C ARG A 416 11.51 5.44 16.68
N SER A 417 12.45 4.52 16.45
CA SER A 417 12.88 3.58 17.50
C SER A 417 13.66 4.32 18.58
N ALA A 418 13.45 3.93 19.84
CA ALA A 418 14.07 4.55 20.98
C ALA A 418 14.44 3.54 22.06
N ILE A 419 15.57 3.81 22.73
CA ILE A 419 16.01 3.14 23.96
C ILE A 419 15.99 4.18 25.07
N MET A 420 15.29 3.91 26.16
CA MET A 420 15.38 4.71 27.37
C MET A 420 16.22 3.97 28.40
N SER A 421 17.35 4.55 28.80
CA SER A 421 18.17 3.97 29.85
C SER A 421 17.45 4.00 31.21
N LYS A 422 17.95 3.22 32.17
CA LYS A 422 17.47 3.25 33.56
C LYS A 422 17.55 4.64 34.22
N SER A 423 18.45 5.52 33.74
CA SER A 423 18.57 6.90 34.21
C SER A 423 17.56 7.86 33.57
N GLY A 424 16.70 7.38 32.67
CA GLY A 424 15.71 8.19 31.95
C GLY A 424 16.23 8.88 30.68
N ASN A 425 17.49 8.64 30.28
CA ASN A 425 18.03 9.21 29.06
C ASN A 425 17.50 8.42 27.86
N VAL A 426 16.91 9.12 26.89
CA VAL A 426 16.34 8.51 25.68
C VAL A 426 17.28 8.70 24.50
N GLN A 427 17.76 7.59 23.94
CA GLN A 427 18.48 7.53 22.69
C GLN A 427 17.51 7.19 21.56
N VAL A 428 17.49 8.00 20.50
CA VAL A 428 16.60 7.87 19.34
C VAL A 428 17.44 7.52 18.10
N SER A 429 16.95 6.63 17.24
CA SER A 429 17.59 6.29 15.96
C SER A 429 17.73 7.50 15.04
N SER A 430 18.85 7.65 14.32
CA SER A 430 19.06 8.71 13.32
C SER A 430 18.19 8.52 12.07
N LEU A 431 17.90 9.61 11.36
CA LEU A 431 17.24 9.59 10.05
C LEU A 431 18.26 9.93 8.95
N PRO A 432 18.08 9.41 7.72
CA PRO A 432 17.01 8.51 7.28
C PRO A 432 17.27 7.05 7.72
N LEU A 433 16.21 6.31 8.05
CA LEU A 433 16.30 4.87 8.29
C LEU A 433 16.66 4.14 6.99
N SER A 434 17.57 3.18 7.06
CA SER A 434 17.86 2.29 5.94
C SER A 434 16.63 1.44 5.56
N ASN A 435 16.60 0.95 4.32
CA ASN A 435 15.48 0.12 3.82
C ASN A 435 15.23 -1.13 4.70
N GLU A 436 16.28 -1.68 5.30
CA GLU A 436 16.16 -2.81 6.20
C GLU A 436 15.51 -2.39 7.52
N GLU A 437 15.98 -1.29 8.12
CA GLU A 437 15.42 -0.74 9.36
C GLU A 437 13.98 -0.27 9.21
N GLN A 438 13.59 0.24 8.04
CA GLN A 438 12.20 0.56 7.73
C GLN A 438 11.33 -0.71 7.73
N LYS A 439 11.80 -1.81 7.12
CA LYS A 439 11.11 -3.11 7.17
C LYS A 439 11.03 -3.63 8.61
N TRP A 440 12.09 -3.50 9.38
CA TRP A 440 12.14 -3.89 10.79
C TRP A 440 11.14 -3.10 11.63
N THR A 441 11.12 -1.78 11.47
CA THR A 441 10.20 -0.86 12.15
C THR A 441 8.75 -1.22 11.82
N SER A 442 8.44 -1.42 10.53
CA SER A 442 7.09 -1.81 10.11
C SER A 442 6.64 -3.14 10.70
N ARG A 443 7.53 -4.11 10.88
CA ARG A 443 7.21 -5.41 11.52
C ARG A 443 6.99 -5.26 13.01
N LEU A 444 7.86 -4.55 13.71
CA LEU A 444 7.78 -4.37 15.16
C LEU A 444 6.59 -3.51 15.60
N LEU A 445 6.06 -2.67 14.70
CA LEU A 445 4.83 -1.92 14.94
C LEU A 445 3.57 -2.81 14.88
N GLN A 446 3.62 -4.00 14.29
CA GLN A 446 2.51 -4.96 14.32
C GLN A 446 2.31 -5.58 15.71
N GLU A 447 1.08 -5.96 16.05
CA GLU A 447 0.78 -6.66 17.30
C GLU A 447 1.24 -8.13 17.28
N ASN A 448 1.15 -8.78 16.12
CA ASN A 448 1.62 -10.15 15.94
C ASN A 448 3.15 -10.23 16.02
N ARG A 449 3.67 -11.15 16.82
CA ARG A 449 5.11 -11.26 17.07
C ARG A 449 5.56 -12.70 17.19
N SER A 450 6.61 -13.03 16.45
CA SER A 450 7.41 -14.24 16.69
C SER A 450 8.49 -13.95 17.71
N TYR A 451 8.73 -14.91 18.59
CA TYR A 451 9.74 -14.91 19.64
C TYR A 451 10.65 -16.13 19.48
N ALA A 452 11.77 -16.12 20.19
CA ALA A 452 12.70 -17.25 20.24
C ALA A 452 12.01 -18.55 20.69
N GLY A 453 12.54 -19.68 20.23
CA GLY A 453 12.02 -21.00 20.61
C GLY A 453 10.69 -21.36 19.94
N GLY A 454 10.37 -20.74 18.79
CA GLY A 454 9.17 -21.04 18.02
C GLY A 454 7.88 -20.60 18.70
N ARG A 455 7.94 -19.57 19.55
CA ARG A 455 6.77 -19.00 20.21
C ARG A 455 6.21 -17.87 19.38
N ASN A 456 4.91 -17.88 19.10
CA ASN A 456 4.25 -16.81 18.38
C ASN A 456 3.09 -16.26 19.20
N LEU A 457 2.96 -14.94 19.25
CA LEU A 457 1.73 -14.27 19.68
C LEU A 457 0.97 -13.83 18.45
N ILE A 458 -0.27 -14.30 18.35
CA ILE A 458 -1.17 -14.03 17.26
C ILE A 458 -2.44 -13.42 17.86
N ILE A 459 -2.96 -12.39 17.21
CA ILE A 459 -4.24 -11.80 17.57
C ILE A 459 -5.23 -12.12 16.47
N GLU A 460 -6.30 -12.78 16.87
CA GLU A 460 -7.35 -13.24 15.98
C GLU A 460 -8.71 -12.81 16.50
N ARG A 461 -9.74 -12.89 15.66
CA ARG A 461 -11.10 -12.62 16.09
C ARG A 461 -11.56 -13.74 17.02
N SER A 462 -12.28 -13.40 18.09
CA SER A 462 -12.69 -14.42 19.05
C SER A 462 -13.61 -15.48 18.42
N GLU A 463 -13.27 -16.76 18.65
CA GLU A 463 -14.02 -17.91 18.14
C GLU A 463 -15.40 -18.09 18.80
N ARG A 464 -15.60 -17.51 20.00
CA ARG A 464 -16.88 -17.55 20.72
C ARG A 464 -17.98 -16.72 20.05
N GLY A 465 -17.68 -16.07 18.92
CA GLY A 465 -18.54 -15.12 18.26
C GLY A 465 -18.40 -13.73 18.87
N GLY A 466 -18.84 -12.72 18.11
CA GLY A 466 -18.77 -11.32 18.54
C GLY A 466 -17.84 -10.45 17.69
N ARG A 467 -17.48 -9.29 18.24
CA ARG A 467 -16.53 -8.32 17.62
C ARG A 467 -15.24 -8.17 18.45
N GLY A 468 -15.00 -9.08 19.39
CA GLY A 468 -13.80 -9.12 20.20
C GLY A 468 -12.63 -9.80 19.49
N PHE A 469 -11.47 -9.69 20.12
CA PHE A 469 -10.22 -10.26 19.66
C PHE A 469 -9.60 -11.10 20.77
N ASP A 470 -9.08 -12.26 20.41
CA ASP A 470 -8.38 -13.17 21.29
C ASP A 470 -6.88 -13.17 21.00
N ILE A 471 -6.11 -13.40 22.05
CA ILE A 471 -4.66 -13.57 21.98
C ILE A 471 -4.39 -15.06 21.99
N ILE A 472 -3.89 -15.56 20.87
CA ILE A 472 -3.47 -16.93 20.68
C ILE A 472 -1.95 -16.97 20.81
N MET A 473 -1.47 -17.82 21.71
CA MET A 473 -0.06 -18.15 21.82
C MET A 473 0.21 -19.48 21.15
N GLU A 474 1.08 -19.50 20.17
CA GLU A 474 1.70 -20.73 19.68
C GLU A 474 2.96 -21.01 20.49
N SER A 475 3.09 -22.22 21.04
CA SER A 475 4.30 -22.68 21.71
C SER A 475 4.49 -24.17 21.47
N ASN A 476 5.66 -24.57 20.99
CA ASN A 476 5.98 -25.97 20.66
C ASN A 476 4.98 -26.60 19.68
N GLY A 477 4.51 -25.83 18.69
CA GLY A 477 3.53 -26.27 17.68
C GLY A 477 2.10 -26.46 18.19
N LYS A 478 1.82 -26.07 19.43
CA LYS A 478 0.47 -26.05 20.01
C LYS A 478 -0.04 -24.62 20.10
N PHE A 479 -1.31 -24.43 19.79
CA PHE A 479 -2.00 -23.14 19.91
C PHE A 479 -2.81 -23.11 21.20
N PHE A 480 -2.68 -22.02 21.94
CA PHE A 480 -3.39 -21.78 23.19
C PHE A 480 -4.12 -20.44 23.09
N ASN A 481 -5.45 -20.42 23.21
CA ASN A 481 -6.18 -19.17 23.40
C ASN A 481 -5.96 -18.70 24.85
N VAL A 482 -5.17 -17.65 25.01
CA VAL A 482 -4.69 -17.18 26.31
C VAL A 482 -5.69 -16.25 26.98
N SER A 483 -6.48 -15.52 26.19
CA SER A 483 -7.31 -14.43 26.70
C SER A 483 -8.80 -14.76 26.81
N ASP A 484 -9.33 -15.59 25.90
CA ASP A 484 -10.75 -15.98 25.83
C ASP A 484 -11.72 -14.81 26.11
N CYS A 485 -11.63 -13.77 25.28
CA CYS A 485 -12.24 -12.46 25.51
C CYS A 485 -13.67 -12.36 24.96
N GLY A 486 -14.08 -13.24 24.04
CA GLY A 486 -15.45 -13.25 23.50
C GLY A 486 -15.80 -11.93 22.82
N ASP A 487 -16.68 -11.14 23.43
CA ASP A 487 -17.08 -9.82 22.93
C ASP A 487 -16.14 -8.66 23.33
N ASP A 488 -15.28 -8.88 24.32
CA ASP A 488 -14.27 -7.92 24.74
C ASP A 488 -13.10 -7.91 23.75
N ARG A 489 -12.39 -6.78 23.65
CA ARG A 489 -11.22 -6.68 22.78
C ARG A 489 -9.95 -6.93 23.57
N CYS A 490 -9.18 -7.95 23.21
CA CYS A 490 -7.89 -8.22 23.79
C CYS A 490 -6.78 -8.07 22.76
N GLY A 491 -5.67 -7.46 23.19
CA GLY A 491 -4.52 -7.26 22.32
C GLY A 491 -3.35 -6.61 23.02
N GLN A 492 -2.45 -6.04 22.21
CA GLN A 492 -1.20 -5.42 22.64
C GLN A 492 -0.35 -6.36 23.50
N ALA A 493 -0.34 -7.65 23.14
CA ALA A 493 0.31 -8.69 23.93
C ALA A 493 1.85 -8.58 23.89
N SER A 494 2.49 -8.93 25.00
CA SER A 494 3.94 -9.04 25.11
C SER A 494 4.35 -10.24 25.96
N LEU A 495 5.52 -10.80 25.65
CA LEU A 495 6.15 -11.83 26.49
C LEU A 495 7.30 -11.21 27.30
N SER A 496 7.47 -11.71 28.52
CA SER A 496 8.65 -11.44 29.33
C SER A 496 9.92 -11.99 28.68
N PRO A 497 11.10 -11.48 29.05
CA PRO A 497 12.37 -11.86 28.41
C PRO A 497 12.73 -13.34 28.64
N ASP A 498 12.26 -13.91 29.75
CA ASP A 498 12.42 -15.33 30.09
C ASP A 498 11.25 -16.20 29.59
N PHE A 499 10.28 -15.58 28.90
CA PHE A 499 9.08 -16.20 28.35
C PHE A 499 8.19 -16.94 29.36
N LYS A 500 8.30 -16.59 30.64
CA LYS A 500 7.47 -17.16 31.71
C LYS A 500 6.21 -16.37 31.98
N LEU A 501 6.10 -15.16 31.44
CA LEU A 501 4.97 -14.28 31.65
C LEU A 501 4.51 -13.68 30.33
N LEU A 502 3.20 -13.72 30.08
CA LEU A 502 2.53 -13.02 29.00
C LEU A 502 1.68 -11.91 29.59
N LEU A 503 1.83 -10.70 29.07
CA LEU A 503 1.02 -9.54 29.44
C LEU A 503 0.15 -9.13 28.26
N PHE A 504 -1.04 -8.63 28.55
CA PHE A 504 -1.91 -8.08 27.52
C PHE A 504 -2.90 -7.05 28.05
N ILE A 505 -3.51 -6.33 27.12
CA ILE A 505 -4.58 -5.36 27.43
C ILE A 505 -5.92 -5.97 27.05
N LYS A 506 -6.87 -5.91 27.98
CA LYS A 506 -8.27 -6.23 27.75
C LYS A 506 -9.09 -4.94 27.85
N GLN A 507 -9.81 -4.60 26.81
CA GLN A 507 -10.76 -3.50 26.78
C GLN A 507 -12.18 -4.05 26.90
N PRO A 508 -12.81 -3.95 28.08
CA PRO A 508 -14.18 -4.37 28.27
C PRO A 508 -15.11 -3.59 27.35
N ARG A 509 -16.10 -4.29 26.79
CA ARG A 509 -17.14 -3.64 26.01
C ARG A 509 -18.26 -3.18 26.93
N ASN A 510 -18.37 -1.86 27.12
CA ASN A 510 -19.51 -1.25 27.81
C ASN A 510 -20.76 -1.24 26.95
#